data_AF-A0A7R8CKI9-F1
#
_entry.id   AF-A0A7R8CKI9-F1
#
_cell.length_a   1.000
_cell.length_b   1.000
_cell.length_c   1.000
_cell.angle_alpha   90.00
_cell.angle_beta   90.00
_cell.angle_gamma   90.00
#
_symmetry.space_group_name_H-M   'P 1'
#
loop_
_entity.id
_entity.type
_entity.pdbx_description
1 polymer ?
#
loop_
_entity_poly.entity_id
_entity_poly.type
_entity_poly.pdbx_seq_one_letter_code
_entity_poly.pdbx_strand_id
1 'polypeptide(L)'
;MYDQALRKIIIDAQFRRQHSTKKIVQSINMIAIYSLLLLFCGQSLANTRMKQSTVDGILKNLTALVNSTEKDGVKFLVPGIVRLVFHDCVDGCDACLNFDLISNRGLKKIVDALEPTYENYKSILSRADLWALASKAAIQIAIENNNNRCSDQSCKTPQINIRFRYGRKDCPTSPSHEENTFIPSPLQNSSVLMPWFKDTFNFKPNQVVAIMGMHTKFPILIIVGFKNILIPNYLEYLTKNIFWRN
;
A
#
# COMPACT_ATOMS: atom_id res chain seq x y z
N MET A 1 23.29 -80.20 -17.73
CA MET A 1 23.86 -78.83 -17.59
C MET A 1 23.11 -77.76 -18.38
N TYR A 2 22.43 -78.07 -19.51
CA TYR A 2 21.71 -77.06 -20.32
C TYR A 2 20.38 -76.54 -19.71
N ASP A 3 19.64 -77.39 -19.00
CA ASP A 3 18.31 -77.06 -18.43
C ASP A 3 18.39 -75.99 -17.31
N GLN A 4 19.41 -76.05 -16.45
CA GLN A 4 19.61 -75.05 -15.39
C GLN A 4 19.93 -73.65 -15.94
N ALA A 5 20.67 -73.56 -17.04
CA ALA A 5 20.99 -72.28 -17.67
C ALA A 5 19.75 -71.63 -18.28
N LEU A 6 18.91 -72.42 -18.95
CA LEU A 6 17.67 -71.94 -19.57
C LEU A 6 16.65 -71.47 -18.53
N ARG A 7 16.49 -72.21 -17.42
CA ARG A 7 15.62 -71.81 -16.31
C ARG A 7 16.05 -70.48 -15.68
N LYS A 8 17.35 -70.25 -15.52
CA LYS A 8 17.88 -68.99 -14.98
C LYS A 8 17.57 -67.80 -15.89
N ILE A 9 17.70 -67.97 -17.21
CA ILE A 9 17.38 -66.94 -18.20
C ILE A 9 15.89 -66.56 -18.17
N ILE A 10 14.99 -67.56 -18.07
CA ILE A 10 13.54 -67.33 -18.03
C ILE A 10 13.13 -66.59 -16.74
N ILE A 11 13.67 -66.99 -15.59
CA ILE A 11 13.40 -66.34 -14.31
C ILE A 11 13.91 -64.89 -14.32
N ASP A 12 15.13 -64.65 -14.82
CA ASP A 12 15.68 -63.29 -14.94
C ASP A 12 14.89 -62.41 -15.92
N ALA A 13 14.33 -62.99 -16.99
CA ALA A 13 13.46 -62.28 -17.92
C ALA A 13 12.10 -61.91 -17.30
N GLN A 14 11.50 -62.83 -16.53
CA GLN A 14 10.25 -62.58 -15.79
C GLN A 14 10.43 -61.54 -14.69
N PHE A 15 11.53 -61.62 -13.93
CA PHE A 15 11.86 -60.63 -12.89
C PHE A 15 12.11 -59.24 -13.48
N ARG A 16 12.85 -59.15 -14.61
CA ARG A 16 13.06 -57.89 -15.32
C ARG A 16 11.75 -57.29 -15.86
N ARG A 17 10.84 -58.12 -16.38
CA ARG A 17 9.50 -57.66 -16.81
C ARG A 17 8.69 -57.12 -15.62
N GLN A 18 8.63 -57.85 -14.51
CA GLN A 18 7.86 -57.45 -13.33
C GLN A 18 8.43 -56.20 -12.65
N HIS A 19 9.75 -56.03 -12.65
CA HIS A 19 10.41 -54.83 -12.13
C HIS A 19 10.19 -53.62 -13.06
N SER A 20 10.20 -53.83 -14.38
CA SER A 20 9.89 -52.79 -15.37
C SER A 20 8.44 -52.30 -15.25
N THR A 21 7.46 -53.21 -15.12
CA THR A 21 6.05 -52.83 -14.96
C THR A 21 5.79 -52.08 -13.66
N LYS A 22 6.41 -52.47 -12.54
CA LYS A 22 6.32 -51.70 -11.28
C LYS A 22 6.86 -50.28 -11.40
N LYS A 23 8.00 -50.09 -12.09
CA LYS A 23 8.57 -48.76 -12.35
C LYS A 23 7.66 -47.90 -13.25
N ILE A 24 7.03 -48.51 -14.26
CA ILE A 24 6.09 -47.81 -15.14
C ILE A 24 4.85 -47.36 -14.37
N VAL A 25 4.25 -48.24 -13.55
CA VAL A 25 3.07 -47.91 -12.73
C VAL A 25 3.40 -46.81 -11.70
N GLN A 26 4.56 -46.88 -11.04
CA GLN A 26 5.01 -45.81 -10.14
C GLN A 26 5.20 -44.46 -10.86
N SER A 27 5.75 -44.48 -12.08
CA SER A 27 5.94 -43.27 -12.88
C SER A 27 4.61 -42.66 -13.32
N ILE A 28 3.64 -43.48 -13.72
CA ILE A 28 2.28 -43.04 -14.08
C ILE A 28 1.56 -42.42 -12.87
N ASN A 29 1.65 -43.05 -11.69
CA ASN A 29 1.05 -42.52 -10.46
C ASN A 29 1.69 -41.19 -10.04
N MET A 30 3.01 -41.04 -10.19
CA MET A 30 3.70 -39.77 -9.92
C MET A 30 3.26 -38.68 -10.91
N ILE A 31 3.16 -38.99 -12.21
CA ILE A 31 2.66 -38.03 -13.22
C ILE A 31 1.21 -37.63 -12.95
N ALA A 32 0.36 -38.57 -12.53
CA ALA A 32 -1.02 -38.28 -12.15
C ALA A 32 -1.11 -37.37 -10.92
N ILE A 33 -0.28 -37.60 -9.90
CA ILE A 33 -0.20 -36.75 -8.70
C ILE A 33 0.33 -35.34 -9.04
N TYR A 34 1.38 -35.22 -9.87
CA TYR A 34 1.88 -33.93 -10.34
C TYR A 34 0.84 -33.19 -11.20
N SER A 35 0.13 -33.90 -12.07
CA SER A 35 -0.98 -33.32 -12.86
C SER A 35 -2.13 -32.83 -11.97
N LEU A 36 -2.47 -33.58 -10.91
CA LEU A 36 -3.51 -33.20 -9.95
C LEU A 36 -3.08 -32.01 -9.08
N LEU A 37 -1.81 -31.96 -8.65
CA LEU A 37 -1.22 -30.83 -7.93
C LEU A 37 -1.15 -29.56 -8.79
N LEU A 38 -0.86 -29.69 -10.09
CA LEU A 38 -0.90 -28.57 -11.04
C LEU A 38 -2.33 -28.09 -11.30
N LEU A 39 -3.33 -28.98 -11.29
CA LEU A 39 -4.75 -28.61 -11.37
C LEU A 39 -5.25 -27.90 -10.10
N PHE A 40 -4.77 -28.29 -8.91
CA PHE A 40 -5.06 -27.58 -7.65
C PHE A 40 -4.28 -26.26 -7.50
N CYS A 41 -3.05 -26.18 -8.03
CA CYS A 41 -2.27 -24.94 -8.06
C CYS A 41 -2.75 -23.97 -9.16
N GLY A 42 -3.41 -24.50 -10.20
CA GLY A 42 -4.02 -23.77 -11.31
C GLY A 42 -5.37 -23.13 -11.00
N GLN A 43 -5.94 -23.34 -9.81
CA GLN A 43 -6.94 -22.42 -9.27
C GLN A 43 -6.23 -21.12 -8.92
N SER A 44 -6.01 -20.32 -9.97
CA SER A 44 -5.80 -18.89 -9.95
C SER A 44 -6.26 -18.30 -8.63
N LEU A 45 -5.31 -17.85 -7.80
CA LEU A 45 -5.49 -16.64 -7.01
C LEU A 45 -6.01 -15.61 -8.00
N ALA A 46 -7.34 -15.52 -8.12
CA ALA A 46 -7.95 -14.45 -8.86
C ALA A 46 -7.46 -13.20 -8.12
N ASN A 47 -6.47 -12.53 -8.70
CA ASN A 47 -6.19 -11.14 -8.42
C ASN A 47 -7.47 -10.42 -8.83
N THR A 48 -8.47 -10.45 -7.95
CA THR A 48 -9.73 -9.73 -8.10
C THR A 48 -9.36 -8.28 -7.99
N ARG A 49 -8.99 -7.72 -9.15
CA ARG A 49 -8.70 -6.32 -9.30
C ARG A 49 -9.92 -5.59 -8.77
N MET A 50 -9.76 -4.76 -7.73
CA MET A 50 -10.89 -3.98 -7.21
C MET A 50 -11.47 -3.17 -8.38
N LYS A 51 -12.79 -3.31 -8.60
CA LYS A 51 -13.46 -2.62 -9.70
C LYS A 51 -13.29 -1.11 -9.51
N GLN A 52 -13.00 -0.39 -10.59
CA GLN A 52 -12.79 1.05 -10.52
C GLN A 52 -14.01 1.78 -9.94
N SER A 53 -15.22 1.36 -10.30
CA SER A 53 -16.46 1.90 -9.75
C SER A 53 -16.58 1.76 -8.23
N THR A 54 -16.03 0.69 -7.66
CA THR A 54 -15.98 0.49 -6.21
C THR A 54 -15.03 1.50 -5.56
N VAL A 55 -13.83 1.67 -6.12
CA VAL A 55 -12.87 2.68 -5.66
C VAL A 55 -13.46 4.08 -5.74
N ASP A 56 -14.15 4.41 -6.84
CA ASP A 56 -14.77 5.72 -7.04
C ASP A 56 -15.91 5.96 -6.05
N GLY A 57 -16.71 4.93 -5.74
CA GLY A 57 -17.76 5.00 -4.73
C GLY A 57 -17.22 5.24 -3.32
N ILE A 58 -16.16 4.52 -2.92
CA ILE A 58 -15.49 4.73 -1.63
C ILE A 58 -14.88 6.13 -1.58
N LEU A 59 -14.19 6.55 -2.65
CA LEU A 59 -13.60 7.89 -2.74
C LEU A 59 -14.65 8.98 -2.59
N LYS A 60 -15.82 8.83 -3.21
CA LYS A 60 -16.94 9.77 -3.07
C LYS A 60 -17.40 9.89 -1.61
N ASN A 61 -17.55 8.77 -0.90
CA ASN A 61 -17.97 8.76 0.51
C ASN A 61 -16.91 9.38 1.42
N LEU A 62 -15.63 9.07 1.18
CA LEU A 62 -14.51 9.70 1.89
C LEU A 62 -14.45 11.21 1.63
N THR A 63 -14.62 11.65 0.39
CA THR A 63 -14.67 13.08 0.05
C THR A 63 -15.82 13.77 0.77
N ALA A 64 -17.00 13.14 0.84
CA ALA A 64 -18.13 13.68 1.60
C ALA A 64 -17.81 13.81 3.09
N LEU A 65 -17.30 12.74 3.72
CA LEU A 65 -16.89 12.74 5.13
C LEU A 65 -15.86 13.83 5.43
N VAL A 66 -14.79 13.91 4.63
CA VAL A 66 -13.70 14.87 4.85
C VAL A 66 -14.20 16.31 4.65
N ASN A 67 -15.12 16.55 3.72
CA ASN A 67 -15.71 17.87 3.53
C ASN A 67 -16.71 18.27 4.61
N SER A 68 -17.48 17.33 5.15
CA SER A 68 -18.50 17.61 6.17
C SER A 68 -17.94 17.65 7.59
N THR A 69 -16.75 17.08 7.82
CA THR A 69 -16.18 17.03 9.17
C THR A 69 -15.38 18.30 9.47
N GLU A 70 -15.96 19.12 10.34
CA GLU A 70 -15.33 20.32 10.87
C GLU A 70 -15.47 20.40 12.39
N LYS A 71 -14.52 21.08 13.02
CA LYS A 71 -14.59 21.45 14.43
C LYS A 71 -14.10 22.89 14.56
N ASP A 72 -14.92 23.74 15.18
CA ASP A 72 -14.61 25.17 15.37
C ASP A 72 -14.28 25.89 14.05
N GLY A 73 -14.99 25.54 12.96
CA GLY A 73 -14.76 26.07 11.61
C GLY A 73 -13.51 25.52 10.90
N VAL A 74 -12.86 24.50 11.46
CA VAL A 74 -11.65 23.89 10.91
C VAL A 74 -11.92 22.47 10.41
N LYS A 75 -11.69 22.24 9.11
CA LYS A 75 -11.68 20.91 8.48
C LYS A 75 -10.45 20.10 8.90
N PHE A 76 -10.41 19.64 10.14
CA PHE A 76 -9.23 19.00 10.73
C PHE A 76 -8.85 17.65 10.11
N LEU A 77 -9.78 16.99 9.41
CA LEU A 77 -9.51 15.74 8.71
C LEU A 77 -8.56 15.92 7.53
N VAL A 78 -8.57 17.08 6.85
CA VAL A 78 -7.70 17.31 5.68
C VAL A 78 -6.21 17.15 6.04
N PRO A 79 -5.63 17.94 6.97
CA PRO A 79 -4.24 17.74 7.39
C PRO A 79 -4.07 16.47 8.25
N GLY A 80 -5.08 16.09 9.02
CA GLY A 80 -5.03 14.94 9.92
C GLY A 80 -4.84 13.60 9.19
N ILE A 81 -5.56 13.40 8.08
CA ILE A 81 -5.47 12.18 7.28
C ILE A 81 -4.12 12.11 6.56
N VAL A 82 -3.65 13.22 5.98
CA VAL A 82 -2.33 13.26 5.33
C VAL A 82 -1.22 12.88 6.31
N ARG A 83 -1.28 13.41 7.55
CA ARG A 83 -0.37 13.04 8.62
C ARG A 83 -0.54 11.57 9.04
N LEU A 84 -1.77 11.08 9.20
CA LEU A 84 -2.06 9.71 9.58
C LEU A 84 -1.34 8.72 8.66
N VAL A 85 -1.53 8.86 7.34
CA VAL A 85 -0.93 7.93 6.37
C VAL A 85 0.59 8.11 6.28
N PHE A 86 1.11 9.33 6.47
CA PHE A 86 2.56 9.51 6.56
C PHE A 86 3.15 8.72 7.73
N HIS A 87 2.55 8.85 8.92
CA HIS A 87 3.02 8.19 10.14
C HIS A 87 2.90 6.66 10.06
N ASP A 88 1.78 6.15 9.53
CA ASP A 88 1.55 4.72 9.28
C ASP A 88 2.60 4.13 8.30
N CYS A 89 3.07 4.93 7.36
CA CYS A 89 4.08 4.49 6.40
C CYS A 89 5.51 4.52 6.92
N VAL A 90 5.77 5.03 8.13
CA VAL A 90 7.11 5.02 8.72
C VAL A 90 7.53 3.59 9.09
N ASP A 91 6.57 2.76 9.51
CA ASP A 91 6.78 1.40 10.00
C ASP A 91 6.14 0.31 9.12
N GLY A 92 5.17 0.59 8.24
CA GLY A 92 4.67 -0.48 7.37
C GLY A 92 3.63 -0.14 6.31
N CYS A 93 2.99 1.03 6.37
CA CYS A 93 1.77 1.34 5.61
C CYS A 93 0.71 0.22 5.77
N ASP A 94 0.52 -0.27 6.99
CA ASP A 94 -0.27 -1.46 7.33
C ASP A 94 -1.39 -1.16 8.33
N ALA A 95 -1.79 0.11 8.39
CA ALA A 95 -2.83 0.62 9.24
C ALA A 95 -2.66 0.29 10.72
N CYS A 96 -1.44 0.43 11.22
CA CYS A 96 -1.13 0.26 12.62
C CYS A 96 -0.24 1.37 13.11
N LEU A 97 -0.58 1.90 14.28
CA LEU A 97 0.18 2.96 14.92
C LEU A 97 0.22 2.73 16.42
N ASN A 98 1.37 3.04 17.01
CA ASN A 98 1.44 3.23 18.44
C ASN A 98 0.86 4.60 18.82
N PHE A 99 -0.36 4.61 19.37
CA PHE A 99 -1.06 5.84 19.76
C PHE A 99 -0.50 6.51 21.02
N ASP A 100 0.34 5.81 21.79
CA ASP A 100 0.99 6.33 22.99
C ASP A 100 2.26 7.14 22.65
N LEU A 101 2.80 6.98 21.44
CA LEU A 101 3.90 7.80 20.95
C LEU A 101 3.50 9.27 20.86
N ILE A 102 4.34 10.14 21.43
CA ILE A 102 4.13 11.60 21.38
C ILE A 102 4.07 12.12 19.94
N SER A 103 4.84 11.51 19.04
CA SER A 103 4.84 11.81 17.60
C SER A 103 3.50 11.48 16.93
N ASN A 104 2.70 10.58 17.49
CA ASN A 104 1.39 10.16 16.98
C ASN A 104 0.20 10.84 17.69
N ARG A 105 0.49 11.76 18.63
CA ARG A 105 -0.55 12.49 19.39
C ARG A 105 -1.60 13.09 18.46
N GLY A 106 -2.88 12.85 18.79
CA GLY A 106 -4.01 13.38 18.03
C GLY A 106 -4.32 12.66 16.72
N LEU A 107 -3.65 11.55 16.38
CA LEU A 107 -4.03 10.71 15.24
C LEU A 107 -5.22 9.80 15.54
N LYS A 108 -5.39 9.39 16.81
CA LYS A 108 -6.53 8.53 17.20
C LYS A 108 -7.89 9.13 16.82
N LYS A 109 -8.11 10.44 17.04
CA LYS A 109 -9.34 11.12 16.62
C LYS A 109 -9.57 11.11 15.10
N ILE A 110 -8.50 10.99 14.30
CA ILE A 110 -8.60 10.89 12.83
C ILE A 110 -9.01 9.47 12.45
N VAL A 111 -8.39 8.46 13.08
CA VAL A 111 -8.75 7.05 12.93
C VAL A 111 -10.21 6.83 13.32
N ASP A 112 -10.61 7.30 14.51
CA ASP A 112 -11.98 7.19 15.01
C ASP A 112 -13.01 7.82 14.06
N ALA A 113 -12.65 8.90 13.37
CA ALA A 113 -13.52 9.55 12.38
C ALA A 113 -13.64 8.76 11.07
N LEU A 114 -12.60 8.02 10.67
CA LEU A 114 -12.61 7.16 9.47
C LEU A 114 -13.26 5.79 9.72
N GLU A 115 -13.30 5.33 10.98
CA GLU A 115 -13.78 4.01 11.37
C GLU A 115 -15.16 3.65 10.81
N PRO A 116 -16.19 4.52 10.87
CA PRO A 116 -17.51 4.18 10.33
C PRO A 116 -17.49 3.93 8.82
N THR A 117 -16.62 4.63 8.09
CA THR A 117 -16.46 4.40 6.65
C THR A 117 -15.74 3.08 6.40
N TYR A 118 -14.71 2.77 7.20
CA TYR A 118 -14.03 1.48 7.13
C TYR A 118 -14.96 0.30 7.36
N GLU A 119 -15.79 0.35 8.39
CA GLU A 119 -16.71 -0.74 8.74
C GLU A 119 -17.66 -1.11 7.59
N ASN A 120 -18.04 -0.13 6.75
CA ASN A 120 -18.86 -0.35 5.56
C ASN A 120 -18.13 -1.09 4.41
N TYR A 121 -16.79 -1.10 4.42
CA TYR A 121 -15.95 -1.62 3.33
C TYR A 121 -14.96 -2.71 3.76
N LYS A 122 -14.88 -3.06 5.04
CA LYS A 122 -13.90 -3.98 5.61
C LYS A 122 -13.86 -5.38 4.95
N SER A 123 -14.96 -5.80 4.31
CA SER A 123 -15.02 -7.09 3.60
C SER A 123 -14.28 -7.09 2.26
N ILE A 124 -13.95 -5.91 1.71
CA ILE A 124 -13.38 -5.75 0.36
C ILE A 124 -12.15 -4.84 0.31
N LEU A 125 -11.89 -4.08 1.37
CA LEU A 125 -10.81 -3.09 1.46
C LEU A 125 -10.17 -3.17 2.84
N SER A 126 -8.83 -3.27 2.88
CA SER A 126 -8.08 -3.16 4.13
C SER A 126 -8.16 -1.75 4.69
N ARG A 127 -7.96 -1.62 6.00
CA ARG A 127 -7.90 -0.31 6.66
C ARG A 127 -6.76 0.54 6.08
N ALA A 128 -5.62 -0.08 5.76
CA ALA A 128 -4.47 0.56 5.15
C ALA A 128 -4.79 1.13 3.76
N ASP A 129 -5.54 0.38 2.94
CA ASP A 129 -6.00 0.88 1.65
C ASP A 129 -7.06 1.97 1.79
N LEU A 130 -7.92 1.91 2.81
CA LEU A 130 -8.87 2.97 3.12
C LEU A 130 -8.16 4.27 3.54
N TRP A 131 -7.17 4.19 4.42
CA TRP A 131 -6.37 5.33 4.84
C TRP A 131 -5.65 5.97 3.64
N ALA A 132 -5.03 5.16 2.77
CA ALA A 132 -4.44 5.62 1.52
C ALA A 132 -5.45 6.33 0.60
N LEU A 133 -6.65 5.79 0.45
CA LEU A 133 -7.70 6.39 -0.36
C LEU A 133 -8.25 7.69 0.27
N ALA A 134 -8.34 7.74 1.60
CA ALA A 134 -8.72 8.93 2.34
C ALA A 134 -7.70 10.05 2.17
N SER A 135 -6.40 9.73 2.12
CA SER A 135 -5.35 10.71 1.81
C SER A 135 -5.52 11.30 0.41
N LYS A 136 -5.89 10.49 -0.58
CA LYS A 136 -6.24 10.99 -1.92
C LYS A 136 -7.40 11.99 -1.86
N ALA A 137 -8.48 11.67 -1.14
CA ALA A 137 -9.62 12.58 -0.95
C ALA A 137 -9.19 13.89 -0.27
N ALA A 138 -8.40 13.80 0.81
CA ALA A 138 -7.91 14.96 1.55
C ALA A 138 -7.05 15.89 0.69
N ILE A 139 -6.16 15.33 -0.14
CA ILE A 139 -5.32 16.12 -1.07
C ILE A 139 -6.19 16.84 -2.11
N GLN A 140 -7.19 16.16 -2.69
CA GLN A 140 -8.10 16.77 -3.66
C GLN A 140 -8.87 17.95 -3.03
N ILE A 141 -9.42 17.75 -1.83
CA ILE A 141 -10.11 18.81 -1.08
C ILE A 141 -9.18 19.97 -0.74
N ALA A 142 -7.92 19.69 -0.40
CA ALA A 142 -6.96 20.76 -0.15
C ALA A 142 -6.68 21.59 -1.40
N ILE A 143 -6.48 20.96 -2.56
CA ILE A 143 -6.31 21.65 -3.85
C ILE A 143 -7.53 22.53 -4.15
N GLU A 144 -8.74 21.99 -3.99
CA GLU A 144 -9.98 22.72 -4.19
C GLU A 144 -10.10 23.93 -3.24
N ASN A 145 -9.84 23.73 -1.95
CA ASN A 145 -9.86 24.80 -0.95
C ASN A 145 -8.82 25.88 -1.25
N ASN A 146 -7.64 25.52 -1.76
CA ASN A 146 -6.67 26.50 -2.22
C ASN A 146 -7.21 27.30 -3.40
N ASN A 147 -7.65 26.60 -4.44
CA ASN A 147 -8.07 27.21 -5.69
C ASN A 147 -9.30 28.11 -5.52
N ASN A 148 -10.18 27.80 -4.57
CA ASN A 148 -11.34 28.61 -4.23
C ASN A 148 -10.98 29.92 -3.50
N ARG A 149 -9.82 29.96 -2.84
CA ARG A 149 -9.31 31.16 -2.15
C ARG A 149 -8.40 32.02 -3.04
N CYS A 150 -8.09 31.51 -4.23
CA CYS A 150 -7.18 32.13 -5.16
C CYS A 150 -7.85 33.18 -6.03
N SER A 151 -7.32 34.41 -6.03
CA SER A 151 -7.74 35.49 -6.92
C SER A 151 -7.22 35.30 -8.35
N ASP A 152 -6.03 34.71 -8.49
CA ASP A 152 -5.29 34.67 -9.74
C ASP A 152 -4.85 33.26 -10.12
N GLN A 153 -4.64 33.05 -11.42
CA GLN A 153 -4.22 31.73 -11.94
C GLN A 153 -2.84 31.30 -11.41
N SER A 154 -1.97 32.24 -11.05
CA SER A 154 -0.62 31.98 -10.53
C SER A 154 -0.60 31.33 -9.15
N CYS A 155 -1.64 31.51 -8.33
CA CYS A 155 -1.72 30.88 -7.01
C CYS A 155 -2.49 29.55 -7.01
N LYS A 156 -3.18 29.23 -8.12
CA LYS A 156 -3.93 27.98 -8.23
C LYS A 156 -2.99 26.79 -8.30
N THR A 157 -3.28 25.79 -7.48
CA THR A 157 -2.65 24.48 -7.56
C THR A 157 -3.29 23.68 -8.70
N PRO A 158 -2.50 23.15 -9.65
CA PRO A 158 -3.05 22.28 -10.69
C PRO A 158 -3.68 21.03 -10.08
N GLN A 159 -4.74 20.52 -10.72
CA GLN A 159 -5.34 19.26 -10.31
C GLN A 159 -4.33 18.12 -10.45
N ILE A 160 -4.27 17.27 -9.43
CA ILE A 160 -3.33 16.16 -9.39
C ILE A 160 -4.10 14.85 -9.57
N ASN A 161 -3.75 14.10 -10.62
CA ASN A 161 -4.26 12.75 -10.80
C ASN A 161 -3.38 11.73 -10.05
N ILE A 162 -3.69 11.51 -8.77
CA ILE A 162 -3.08 10.47 -7.94
C ILE A 162 -3.69 9.12 -8.34
N ARG A 163 -2.88 8.26 -8.98
CA ARG A 163 -3.27 6.86 -9.22
C ARG A 163 -3.34 6.11 -7.89
N PHE A 164 -4.50 5.58 -7.56
CA PHE A 164 -4.66 4.73 -6.39
C PHE A 164 -4.05 3.35 -6.63
N ARG A 165 -3.23 2.90 -5.69
CA ARG A 165 -2.69 1.53 -5.61
C ARG A 165 -3.25 0.88 -4.36
N TYR A 166 -3.82 -0.31 -4.50
CA TYR A 166 -4.39 -1.11 -3.41
C TYR A 166 -3.68 -2.45 -3.29
N GLY A 167 -4.03 -3.21 -2.27
CA GLY A 167 -3.41 -4.48 -1.89
C GLY A 167 -2.57 -4.38 -0.62
N ARG A 168 -2.68 -3.28 0.14
CA ARG A 168 -2.06 -3.20 1.48
C ARG A 168 -2.76 -4.20 2.39
N LYS A 169 -1.99 -4.80 3.29
CA LYS A 169 -2.51 -5.68 4.32
C LYS A 169 -2.45 -4.94 5.63
N ASP A 170 -3.50 -5.09 6.41
CA ASP A 170 -3.50 -4.57 7.76
C ASP A 170 -2.56 -5.42 8.62
N CYS A 171 -1.87 -4.79 9.58
CA CYS A 171 -1.14 -5.55 10.58
C CYS A 171 -2.14 -6.34 11.48
N PRO A 172 -1.70 -7.42 12.16
CA PRO A 172 -2.59 -8.28 12.94
C PRO A 172 -3.37 -7.58 14.06
N THR A 173 -2.85 -6.46 14.58
CA THR A 173 -3.42 -5.72 15.71
C THR A 173 -4.07 -4.39 15.30
N SER A 174 -4.30 -4.18 14.00
CA SER A 174 -4.88 -2.95 13.46
C SER A 174 -6.15 -2.51 14.22
N PRO A 175 -6.26 -1.23 14.61
CA PRO A 175 -5.46 -0.08 14.17
C PRO A 175 -4.21 0.27 15.01
N SER A 176 -3.81 -0.58 15.96
CA SER A 176 -2.79 -0.21 16.96
C SER A 176 -1.70 -1.26 17.16
N HIS A 177 -0.49 -0.84 17.49
CA HIS A 177 0.58 -1.70 18.02
C HIS A 177 1.33 -0.99 19.15
N GLU A 178 2.18 -1.72 19.87
CA GLU A 178 2.99 -1.16 20.97
C GLU A 178 4.43 -0.82 20.54
N GLU A 179 4.82 -1.19 19.32
CA GLU A 179 6.17 -0.92 18.81
C GLU A 179 6.47 0.60 18.75
N ASN A 180 7.69 0.97 19.12
CA ASN A 180 8.13 2.36 19.13
C ASN A 180 8.87 2.70 17.84
N THR A 181 8.18 3.37 16.93
CA THR A 181 8.75 3.83 15.67
C THR A 181 9.45 5.18 15.84
N PHE A 182 10.71 5.28 15.39
CA PHE A 182 11.46 6.54 15.44
C PHE A 182 10.96 7.51 14.36
N ILE A 183 10.40 8.63 14.80
CA ILE A 183 10.00 9.76 13.95
C ILE A 183 10.78 10.99 14.41
N PRO A 184 11.55 11.66 13.52
CA PRO A 184 12.32 12.83 13.87
C PRO A 184 11.47 13.93 14.51
N SER A 185 12.04 14.61 15.51
CA SER A 185 11.42 15.78 16.12
C SER A 185 11.24 16.91 15.09
N PRO A 186 10.16 17.71 15.20
CA PRO A 186 9.97 18.89 14.35
C PRO A 186 11.05 19.96 14.52
N LEU A 187 11.89 19.86 15.55
CA LEU A 187 13.02 20.77 15.81
C LEU A 187 14.32 20.32 15.14
N GLN A 188 14.31 19.19 14.43
CA GLN A 188 15.49 18.68 13.72
C GLN A 188 15.78 19.50 12.46
N ASN A 189 17.05 19.56 12.08
CA ASN A 189 17.50 20.27 10.88
C ASN A 189 17.73 19.31 9.69
N SER A 190 18.15 19.88 8.56
CA SER A 190 18.34 19.14 7.31
C SER A 190 19.40 18.02 7.40
N SER A 191 20.41 18.14 8.26
CA SER A 191 21.45 17.11 8.40
C SER A 191 20.94 15.84 9.05
N VAL A 192 19.83 15.92 9.79
CA VAL A 192 19.15 14.76 10.40
C VAL A 192 17.99 14.28 9.53
N LEU A 193 17.18 15.22 9.01
CA LEU A 193 15.99 14.87 8.23
C LEU A 193 16.34 14.23 6.89
N MET A 194 17.31 14.76 6.14
CA MET A 194 17.63 14.24 4.81
C MET A 194 18.12 12.78 4.84
N PRO A 195 19.05 12.38 5.73
CA PRO A 195 19.42 10.97 5.89
C PRO A 195 18.24 10.12 6.33
N TRP A 196 17.46 10.56 7.32
CA TRP A 196 16.31 9.77 7.79
C TRP A 196 15.30 9.49 6.67
N PHE A 197 14.90 10.49 5.88
CA PHE A 197 14.00 10.26 4.75
C PHE A 197 14.61 9.34 3.67
N LYS A 198 15.93 9.39 3.49
CA LYS A 198 16.64 8.47 2.60
C LYS A 198 16.63 7.05 3.15
N ASP A 199 16.83 6.86 4.45
CA ASP A 199 16.92 5.52 5.03
C ASP A 199 15.54 4.89 5.19
N THR A 200 14.53 5.66 5.61
CA THR A 200 13.15 5.19 5.81
C THR A 200 12.39 5.01 4.49
N PHE A 201 12.50 5.97 3.56
CA PHE A 201 11.68 5.98 2.33
C PHE A 201 12.51 5.88 1.05
N ASN A 202 13.83 5.96 1.14
CA ASN A 202 14.71 6.06 -0.02
C ASN A 202 14.32 7.23 -0.93
N PHE A 203 14.05 8.38 -0.30
CA PHE A 203 13.79 9.65 -0.95
C PHE A 203 15.08 10.39 -1.29
N LYS A 204 15.05 11.09 -2.45
CA LYS A 204 16.06 12.07 -2.85
C LYS A 204 15.76 13.43 -2.19
N PRO A 205 16.75 14.33 -2.02
CA PRO A 205 16.55 15.61 -1.34
C PRO A 205 15.39 16.46 -1.89
N ASN A 206 15.21 16.48 -3.21
CA ASN A 206 14.10 17.19 -3.85
C ASN A 206 12.72 16.57 -3.54
N GLN A 207 12.66 15.26 -3.32
CA GLN A 207 11.45 14.56 -2.88
C GLN A 207 11.16 14.87 -1.40
N VAL A 208 12.21 15.00 -0.58
CA VAL A 208 12.10 15.45 0.82
C VAL A 208 11.55 16.87 0.92
N VAL A 209 12.04 17.80 0.10
CA VAL A 209 11.48 19.16 0.06
C VAL A 209 10.02 19.16 -0.37
N ALA A 210 9.66 18.36 -1.37
CA ALA A 210 8.27 18.25 -1.84
C ALA A 210 7.33 17.74 -0.72
N ILE A 211 7.67 16.64 -0.04
CA ILE A 211 6.85 16.10 1.05
C ILE A 211 6.73 17.09 2.22
N MET A 212 7.80 17.83 2.56
CA MET A 212 7.75 18.82 3.63
C MET A 212 6.81 19.99 3.32
N GLY A 213 6.49 20.22 2.04
CA GLY A 213 5.45 21.18 1.62
C GLY A 213 4.07 20.90 2.19
N MET A 214 3.78 19.65 2.60
CA MET A 214 2.52 19.28 3.26
C MET A 214 2.29 19.99 4.61
N HIS A 215 3.30 20.66 5.17
CA HIS A 215 3.19 21.48 6.39
C HIS A 215 2.79 22.93 6.13
N THR A 216 2.45 23.32 4.89
CA THR A 216 2.11 24.71 4.60
C THR A 216 0.81 25.12 5.30
N LYS A 217 0.85 26.26 6.01
CA LYS A 217 -0.26 26.81 6.85
C LYS A 217 -1.46 27.31 6.03
N PHE A 218 -1.34 27.26 4.72
CA PHE A 218 -2.39 27.46 3.73
C PHE A 218 -2.47 26.16 2.91
N PRO A 219 -3.63 25.80 2.34
CA PRO A 219 -3.73 24.67 1.40
C PRO A 219 -2.87 24.82 0.11
N ILE A 220 -2.00 25.84 0.06
CA ILE A 220 -1.00 26.08 -0.96
C ILE A 220 0.17 25.13 -0.69
N LEU A 221 0.40 24.22 -1.65
CA LEU A 221 1.56 23.33 -1.78
C LEU A 221 1.57 22.03 -0.95
N ILE A 222 0.45 21.31 -0.90
CA ILE A 222 0.42 19.89 -0.50
C ILE A 222 0.84 19.02 -1.68
N ILE A 223 2.10 18.55 -1.77
CA ILE A 223 2.40 17.49 -2.76
C ILE A 223 3.47 16.45 -2.33
N VAL A 224 3.00 15.19 -2.28
CA VAL A 224 3.65 13.85 -2.35
C VAL A 224 4.23 13.17 -1.12
N GLY A 225 3.34 12.59 -0.31
CA GLY A 225 3.57 11.29 0.31
C GLY A 225 3.74 10.21 -0.74
N PHE A 226 4.57 9.22 -0.41
CA PHE A 226 4.41 7.82 -0.84
C PHE A 226 5.18 7.33 -2.07
N LYS A 227 6.37 6.79 -1.84
CA LYS A 227 7.01 5.85 -2.78
C LYS A 227 6.21 4.55 -2.98
N ASN A 228 5.41 4.16 -1.97
CA ASN A 228 4.63 2.92 -1.95
C ASN A 228 3.14 3.14 -2.31
N ILE A 229 2.71 4.38 -2.57
CA ILE A 229 1.35 4.72 -3.03
C ILE A 229 1.40 5.38 -4.42
N LEU A 230 2.47 6.12 -4.78
CA LEU A 230 2.59 6.82 -6.06
C LEU A 230 3.81 6.42 -6.89
N ILE A 231 3.67 6.59 -8.21
CA ILE A 231 4.59 6.15 -9.26
C ILE A 231 5.91 6.96 -9.20
N PRO A 232 7.08 6.35 -9.47
CA PRO A 232 8.37 7.03 -9.61
C PRO A 232 8.34 8.32 -10.45
N ASN A 233 7.58 8.34 -11.55
CA ASN A 233 7.53 9.47 -12.50
C ASN A 233 6.83 10.73 -11.96
N TYR A 234 6.01 10.61 -10.91
CA TYR A 234 5.23 11.74 -10.38
C TYR A 234 6.08 12.67 -9.50
N LEU A 235 6.90 12.09 -8.63
CA LEU A 235 7.93 12.82 -7.88
C LEU A 235 8.93 13.47 -8.85
N GLU A 236 9.25 12.81 -9.96
CA GLU A 236 10.13 13.37 -10.99
C GLU A 236 9.47 14.54 -11.77
N TYR A 237 8.17 14.45 -12.07
CA TYR A 237 7.43 15.53 -12.72
C TYR A 237 7.38 16.81 -11.87
N LEU A 238 7.16 16.70 -10.57
CA LEU A 238 7.05 17.85 -9.66
C LEU A 238 8.40 18.50 -9.38
N THR A 239 9.42 17.68 -9.25
CA THR A 239 10.80 18.15 -9.09
C THR A 239 11.29 18.82 -10.38
N LYS A 240 10.81 18.44 -11.57
CA LYS A 240 11.16 19.13 -12.82
C LYS A 240 10.31 20.39 -13.08
N ASN A 241 9.03 20.42 -12.73
CA ASN A 241 8.10 21.44 -13.22
C ASN A 241 7.59 22.46 -12.18
N ILE A 242 7.69 22.17 -10.87
CA ILE A 242 7.15 23.05 -9.82
C ILE A 242 8.26 23.72 -9.00
N PHE A 243 9.37 23.02 -8.71
CA PHE A 243 10.47 23.58 -7.90
C PHE A 243 11.64 24.13 -8.72
N TRP A 244 11.69 23.90 -10.04
CA TRP A 244 12.77 24.35 -10.92
C TRP A 244 12.26 25.16 -12.13
N ARG A 245 11.31 26.07 -11.91
CA ARG A 245 11.16 27.23 -12.79
C ARG A 245 12.08 28.35 -12.28
N ASN A 246 13.30 28.36 -12.79
CA ASN A 246 14.08 29.56 -13.10
C ASN A 246 14.56 29.41 -14.54
#